data_AF-A0A955A5H5-F1
#
_entry.id   AF-A0A955A5H5-F1
#
_cell.length_a   1.000
_cell.length_b   1.000
_cell.length_c   1.000
_cell.angle_alpha   90.00
_cell.angle_beta   90.00
_cell.angle_gamma   90.00
#
_symmetry.space_group_name_H-M   'P 1'
#
loop_
_entity.id
_entity.type
_entity.pdbx_description
1 polymer ?
#
loop_
_entity_poly.entity_id
_entity_poly.type
_entity_poly.pdbx_seq_one_letter_code
_entity_poly.pdbx_strand_id
1 'polypeptide(L)'
;MMPFLARAIGVAACLCGFSLLGCRVPEPREVATIELYAPLGKRFSDVSQAEAEAALADLESLLATADDPAKVGLLIRQGCYRIALGNEDAAIEDFSAAVALAPDDWRPLFHRWMAYRHIGNLVLASVDEARLLELKPEVLQKTYSREVVGGWI
;
A
#
# COMPACT_ATOMS: atom_id res chain seq x y z
N MET A 1 -58.23 14.01 38.09
CA MET A 1 -59.12 14.22 36.93
C MET A 1 -58.37 13.76 35.69
N MET A 2 -58.72 12.59 35.16
CA MET A 2 -58.22 11.98 33.89
C MET A 2 -59.32 12.20 32.81
N PRO A 3 -59.20 11.86 31.49
CA PRO A 3 -58.22 10.93 30.87
C PRO A 3 -57.80 11.14 29.37
N PHE A 4 -56.97 10.20 28.84
CA PHE A 4 -56.75 9.75 27.43
C PHE A 4 -56.33 10.77 26.32
N LEU A 5 -55.51 10.49 25.28
CA LEU A 5 -54.99 9.28 24.56
C LEU A 5 -53.45 9.45 24.35
N ALA A 6 -52.53 8.46 24.43
CA ALA A 6 -52.40 7.11 23.88
C ALA A 6 -51.71 6.99 22.48
N ARG A 7 -50.41 6.62 22.45
CA ARG A 7 -49.80 5.76 21.41
C ARG A 7 -48.52 5.07 21.92
N ALA A 8 -48.11 3.96 21.31
CA ALA A 8 -47.51 2.83 22.04
C ALA A 8 -45.97 2.68 22.02
N ILE A 9 -45.50 2.20 23.18
CA ILE A 9 -44.36 1.33 23.52
C ILE A 9 -43.77 0.50 22.37
N GLY A 10 -42.45 0.28 22.38
CA GLY A 10 -41.82 -0.79 21.58
C GLY A 10 -40.29 -0.89 21.61
N VAL A 11 -39.66 -1.19 22.76
CA VAL A 11 -38.28 -1.71 22.76
C VAL A 11 -38.34 -3.22 22.57
N ALA A 12 -37.68 -3.74 21.51
CA ALA A 12 -37.47 -5.17 21.33
C ALA A 12 -36.13 -5.43 20.64
N ALA A 13 -35.22 -6.10 21.35
CA ALA A 13 -34.07 -6.74 20.72
C ALA A 13 -34.55 -8.02 20.02
N CYS A 14 -33.99 -8.33 18.85
CA CYS A 14 -34.12 -9.65 18.25
C CYS A 14 -32.81 -10.04 17.57
N LEU A 15 -32.31 -11.24 17.91
CA LEU A 15 -31.09 -11.83 17.36
C LEU A 15 -31.43 -12.76 16.18
N CYS A 16 -30.45 -12.95 15.30
CA CYS A 16 -30.34 -14.01 14.29
C CYS A 16 -31.25 -13.92 13.04
N GLY A 17 -30.62 -13.86 11.85
CA GLY A 17 -31.29 -13.94 10.55
C GLY A 17 -30.39 -13.64 9.35
N PHE A 18 -29.56 -14.61 8.93
CA PHE A 18 -28.93 -14.69 7.58
C PHE A 18 -30.04 -14.54 6.49
N SER A 19 -29.93 -13.87 5.33
CA SER A 19 -28.83 -13.76 4.35
C SER A 19 -29.13 -12.68 3.28
N LEU A 20 -28.08 -12.08 2.67
CA LEU A 20 -28.03 -11.44 1.32
C LEU A 20 -29.09 -10.34 0.99
N LEU A 21 -28.78 -9.13 0.49
CA LEU A 21 -27.64 -8.58 -0.24
C LEU A 21 -27.70 -7.03 -0.08
N GLY A 22 -26.64 -6.22 -0.11
CA GLY A 22 -25.20 -6.44 -0.30
C GLY A 22 -24.43 -5.19 0.17
N CYS A 23 -23.38 -4.77 -0.54
CA CYS A 23 -22.62 -3.51 -0.38
C CYS A 23 -22.49 -2.93 1.04
N ARG A 24 -22.03 -3.76 1.99
CA ARG A 24 -21.38 -3.23 3.18
C ARG A 24 -20.01 -2.71 2.77
N VAL A 25 -19.86 -1.39 2.68
CA VAL A 25 -18.55 -0.75 2.53
C VAL A 25 -17.65 -1.27 3.66
N PRO A 26 -16.48 -1.85 3.38
CA PRO A 26 -15.58 -2.28 4.44
C PRO A 26 -15.06 -1.05 5.19
N GLU A 27 -15.45 -0.93 6.45
CA GLU A 27 -14.81 -0.04 7.43
C GLU A 27 -13.28 -0.22 7.33
N PRO A 28 -12.48 0.85 7.21
CA PRO A 28 -11.02 0.76 7.08
C PRO A 28 -10.38 0.38 8.43
N ARG A 29 -10.58 -0.88 8.84
CA ARG A 29 -9.98 -1.45 10.04
C ARG A 29 -8.49 -1.65 9.84
N GLU A 30 -7.75 -1.10 10.79
CA GLU A 30 -6.45 -1.57 11.25
C GLU A 30 -5.36 -1.73 10.19
N VAL A 31 -4.73 -0.59 9.91
CA VAL A 31 -3.27 -0.49 9.76
C VAL A 31 -2.61 -1.46 8.75
N ALA A 32 -2.95 -1.27 7.48
CA ALA A 32 -2.04 -1.50 6.35
C ALA A 32 -0.67 -0.84 6.60
N THR A 33 0.34 -1.60 7.03
CA THR A 33 1.53 -1.03 7.70
C THR A 33 2.88 -1.57 7.29
N ILE A 34 2.92 -2.83 6.86
CA ILE A 34 3.99 -3.40 6.02
C ILE A 34 3.44 -3.63 4.59
N GLU A 35 2.11 -3.74 4.45
CA GLU A 35 1.38 -3.92 3.18
C GLU A 35 1.71 -2.93 2.08
N LEU A 36 2.20 -1.73 2.43
CA LEU A 36 2.54 -0.71 1.45
C LEU A 36 3.85 -1.02 0.73
N TYR A 37 4.81 -1.68 1.37
CA TYR A 37 6.10 -2.03 0.75
C TYR A 37 6.11 -3.47 0.21
N ALA A 38 5.17 -4.28 0.69
CA ALA A 38 4.94 -5.66 0.31
C ALA A 38 4.24 -5.83 -1.06
N PRO A 39 4.70 -6.72 -1.96
CA PRO A 39 3.79 -7.30 -2.94
C PRO A 39 2.76 -8.15 -2.19
N LEU A 40 1.47 -7.80 -2.31
CA LEU A 40 0.33 -8.57 -1.79
C LEU A 40 0.27 -8.72 -0.25
N GLY A 41 0.94 -7.86 0.52
CA GLY A 41 0.87 -7.88 2.00
C GLY A 41 1.83 -8.85 2.71
N LYS A 42 2.67 -9.59 1.98
CA LYS A 42 3.77 -10.42 2.52
C LYS A 42 5.00 -9.59 2.87
N ARG A 43 5.78 -9.91 3.91
CA ARG A 43 7.12 -9.30 4.06
C ARG A 43 8.02 -9.79 2.91
N PHE A 44 9.03 -9.03 2.51
CA PHE A 44 9.98 -9.49 1.48
C PHE A 44 10.69 -10.79 1.86
N SER A 45 10.97 -11.00 3.15
CA SER A 45 11.49 -12.26 3.71
C SER A 45 10.61 -13.49 3.44
N ASP A 46 9.33 -13.27 3.13
CA ASP A 46 8.30 -14.31 2.99
C ASP A 46 7.97 -14.57 1.51
N VAL A 47 8.63 -13.86 0.58
CA VAL A 47 8.55 -14.08 -0.86
C VAL A 47 9.73 -14.95 -1.27
N SER A 48 9.47 -16.18 -1.69
CA SER A 48 10.53 -17.05 -2.20
C SER A 48 11.02 -16.57 -3.57
N GLN A 49 12.29 -16.86 -3.91
CA GLN A 49 12.88 -16.51 -5.21
C GLN A 49 12.01 -17.01 -6.38
N ALA A 50 11.54 -18.25 -6.32
CA ALA A 50 10.68 -18.83 -7.35
C ALA A 50 9.31 -18.13 -7.49
N GLU A 51 8.71 -17.66 -6.39
CA GLU A 51 7.49 -16.84 -6.45
C GLU A 51 7.75 -15.46 -7.07
N ALA A 52 8.87 -14.82 -6.72
CA ALA A 52 9.23 -13.52 -7.28
C ALA A 52 9.55 -13.60 -8.79
N GLU A 53 10.31 -14.62 -9.22
CA GLU A 53 10.61 -14.85 -10.64
C GLU A 53 9.33 -15.13 -11.45
N ALA A 54 8.44 -15.99 -10.95
CA ALA A 54 7.15 -16.24 -11.58
C ALA A 54 6.27 -14.98 -11.68
N ALA A 55 6.18 -14.21 -10.58
CA ALA A 55 5.41 -12.97 -10.56
C ALA A 55 5.98 -11.88 -11.48
N LEU A 56 7.29 -11.84 -11.69
CA LEU A 56 7.92 -10.92 -12.64
C LEU A 56 7.57 -11.26 -14.11
N ALA A 57 7.52 -12.55 -14.47
CA ALA A 57 7.11 -12.99 -15.80
C ALA A 57 5.62 -12.67 -16.09
N ASP A 58 4.75 -12.85 -15.10
CA ASP A 58 3.34 -12.44 -15.19
C ASP A 58 3.23 -10.90 -15.35
N LEU A 59 4.00 -10.14 -14.57
CA LEU A 59 4.00 -8.67 -14.64
C LEU A 59 4.52 -8.12 -15.97
N GLU A 60 5.51 -8.75 -16.60
CA GLU A 60 6.00 -8.36 -17.93
C GLU A 60 4.88 -8.43 -18.97
N SER A 61 4.12 -9.54 -18.98
CA SER A 61 2.97 -9.74 -19.87
C SER A 61 1.85 -8.72 -19.63
N LEU A 62 1.61 -8.35 -18.38
CA LEU A 62 0.62 -7.31 -18.01
C LEU A 62 1.10 -5.91 -18.42
N LEU A 63 2.37 -5.58 -18.22
CA LEU A 63 2.94 -4.28 -18.58
C LEU A 63 2.91 -4.01 -20.08
N ALA A 64 3.10 -5.06 -20.90
CA ALA A 64 3.01 -4.98 -22.36
C ALA A 64 1.60 -4.63 -22.88
N THR A 65 0.55 -4.83 -22.07
CA THR A 65 -0.86 -4.62 -22.45
C THR A 65 -1.59 -3.55 -21.62
N ALA A 66 -0.95 -2.98 -20.59
CA ALA A 66 -1.56 -2.01 -19.70
C ALA A 66 -1.51 -0.56 -20.22
N ASP A 67 -2.59 0.18 -20.01
CA ASP A 67 -2.61 1.64 -20.13
C ASP A 67 -1.83 2.32 -18.99
N ASP A 68 -1.36 3.53 -19.22
CA ASP A 68 -0.43 4.23 -18.31
C ASP A 68 -0.92 4.35 -16.85
N PRO A 69 -2.21 4.63 -16.54
CA PRO A 69 -2.71 4.63 -15.16
C PRO A 69 -2.60 3.27 -14.46
N ALA A 70 -2.70 2.17 -15.22
CA ALA A 70 -2.53 0.82 -14.70
C ALA A 70 -1.04 0.43 -14.59
N LYS A 71 -0.20 0.85 -15.55
CA LYS A 71 1.26 0.63 -15.52
C LYS A 71 1.90 1.10 -14.21
N VAL A 72 1.49 2.25 -13.66
CA VAL A 72 2.00 2.76 -12.36
C VAL A 72 1.94 1.68 -11.26
N GLY A 73 0.79 1.03 -11.11
CA GLY A 73 0.58 -0.01 -10.09
C GLY A 73 1.32 -1.32 -10.39
N LEU A 74 1.58 -1.62 -11.66
CA LEU A 74 2.32 -2.80 -12.10
C LEU A 74 3.84 -2.60 -11.91
N LEU A 75 4.38 -1.44 -12.28
CA LEU A 75 5.78 -1.05 -12.08
C LEU A 75 6.16 -1.02 -10.59
N ILE A 76 5.27 -0.50 -9.72
CA ILE A 76 5.47 -0.60 -8.27
C ILE A 76 5.61 -2.07 -7.83
N ARG A 77 4.74 -2.96 -8.32
CA ARG A 77 4.80 -4.39 -7.96
C ARG A 77 6.06 -5.06 -8.50
N GLN A 78 6.48 -4.71 -9.71
CA GLN A 78 7.70 -5.20 -10.35
C GLN A 78 8.94 -4.80 -9.54
N GLY A 79 9.05 -3.51 -9.20
CA GLY A 79 10.13 -3.01 -8.33
C GLY A 79 10.13 -3.71 -6.98
N CYS A 80 8.98 -3.91 -6.33
CA CYS A 80 8.89 -4.69 -5.09
C CYS A 80 9.42 -6.13 -5.25
N TYR A 81 9.05 -6.86 -6.29
CA TYR A 81 9.62 -8.20 -6.51
C TYR A 81 11.12 -8.18 -6.84
N ARG A 82 11.63 -7.12 -7.47
CA ARG A 82 13.08 -6.92 -7.67
C ARG A 82 13.80 -6.64 -6.34
N ILE A 83 13.23 -5.86 -5.41
CA ILE A 83 13.75 -5.73 -4.03
C ILE A 83 13.81 -7.10 -3.34
N ALA A 84 12.76 -7.92 -3.47
CA ALA A 84 12.73 -9.27 -2.88
C ALA A 84 13.84 -10.20 -3.42
N LEU A 85 14.34 -9.93 -4.63
CA LEU A 85 15.44 -10.67 -5.27
C LEU A 85 16.82 -10.03 -5.05
N GLY A 86 16.94 -8.93 -4.30
CA GLY A 86 18.20 -8.19 -4.13
C GLY A 86 18.69 -7.49 -5.40
N ASN A 87 17.74 -7.00 -6.21
CA ASN A 87 17.98 -6.22 -7.43
C ASN A 87 17.50 -4.78 -7.25
N GLU A 88 18.02 -4.07 -6.26
CA GLU A 88 17.57 -2.73 -5.86
C GLU A 88 17.69 -1.68 -6.96
N ASP A 89 18.77 -1.69 -7.75
CA ASP A 89 18.96 -0.72 -8.85
C ASP A 89 17.84 -0.85 -9.89
N ALA A 90 17.54 -2.08 -10.32
CA ALA A 90 16.46 -2.36 -11.25
C ALA A 90 15.07 -2.09 -10.63
N ALA A 91 14.92 -2.12 -9.30
CA ALA A 91 13.70 -1.68 -8.65
C ALA A 91 13.54 -0.14 -8.67
N ILE A 92 14.65 0.59 -8.46
CA ILE A 92 14.70 2.06 -8.53
C ILE A 92 14.35 2.55 -9.94
N GLU A 93 14.75 1.83 -10.98
CA GLU A 93 14.34 2.09 -12.37
C GLU A 93 12.81 1.96 -12.56
N ASP A 94 12.21 0.84 -12.11
CA ASP A 94 10.76 0.63 -12.21
C ASP A 94 9.97 1.70 -11.43
N PHE A 95 10.41 2.03 -10.21
CA PHE A 95 9.79 3.09 -9.42
C PHE A 95 9.97 4.46 -10.10
N SER A 96 11.10 4.74 -10.74
CA SER A 96 11.32 5.99 -11.47
C SER A 96 10.46 6.09 -12.72
N ALA A 97 10.23 5.00 -13.44
CA ALA A 97 9.25 4.93 -14.53
C ALA A 97 7.82 5.19 -14.01
N ALA A 98 7.46 4.61 -12.85
CA ALA A 98 6.16 4.85 -12.22
C ALA A 98 5.97 6.31 -11.75
N VAL A 99 7.02 6.95 -11.22
CA VAL A 99 7.03 8.40 -10.91
C VAL A 99 6.82 9.23 -12.17
N ALA A 100 7.46 8.88 -13.28
CA ALA A 100 7.33 9.61 -14.55
C ALA A 100 5.90 9.52 -15.14
N LEU A 101 5.22 8.39 -14.95
CA LEU A 101 3.82 8.20 -15.37
C LEU A 101 2.81 8.89 -14.45
N ALA A 102 3.11 9.03 -13.15
CA ALA A 102 2.23 9.69 -12.17
C ALA A 102 3.04 10.52 -11.14
N PRO A 103 3.47 11.74 -11.50
CA PRO A 103 4.37 12.56 -10.67
C PRO A 103 3.74 13.14 -9.39
N ASP A 104 2.40 13.12 -9.31
CA ASP A 104 1.63 13.51 -8.13
C ASP A 104 1.14 12.29 -7.32
N ASP A 105 1.45 11.06 -7.76
CA ASP A 105 1.24 9.87 -6.96
C ASP A 105 2.41 9.69 -5.98
N TRP A 106 2.11 9.83 -4.69
CA TRP A 106 3.06 9.62 -3.61
C TRP A 106 3.55 8.16 -3.51
N ARG A 107 2.85 7.18 -4.09
CA ARG A 107 3.20 5.75 -3.94
C ARG A 107 4.54 5.40 -4.60
N PRO A 108 4.77 5.62 -5.93
CA PRO A 108 6.08 5.41 -6.54
C PRO A 108 7.24 6.10 -5.80
N LEU A 109 7.01 7.35 -5.37
CA LEU A 109 7.99 8.14 -4.63
C LEU A 109 8.34 7.51 -3.28
N PHE A 110 7.35 7.01 -2.53
CA PHE A 110 7.58 6.30 -1.27
C PHE A 110 8.40 5.03 -1.49
N HIS A 111 8.10 4.28 -2.54
CA HIS A 111 8.85 3.07 -2.85
C HIS A 111 10.31 3.36 -3.21
N ARG A 112 10.55 4.38 -4.04
CA ARG A 112 11.89 4.81 -4.43
C ARG A 112 12.69 5.41 -3.28
N TRP A 113 12.05 6.24 -2.44
CA TRP A 113 12.63 6.76 -1.20
C TRP A 113 13.16 5.64 -0.30
N MET A 114 12.34 4.62 -0.01
CA MET A 114 12.79 3.48 0.79
C MET A 114 13.90 2.68 0.10
N ALA A 115 13.86 2.49 -1.22
CA ALA A 115 14.90 1.78 -1.96
C ALA A 115 16.25 2.53 -1.90
N TYR A 116 16.24 3.86 -2.10
CA TYR A 116 17.43 4.70 -1.93
C TYR A 116 17.97 4.66 -0.49
N ARG A 117 17.10 4.62 0.53
CA ARG A 117 17.54 4.43 1.92
C ARG A 117 18.16 3.05 2.17
N HIS A 118 17.60 1.99 1.57
CA HIS A 118 18.14 0.62 1.68
C HIS A 118 19.56 0.51 1.13
N ILE A 119 19.82 1.09 -0.05
CA ILE A 119 21.17 1.12 -0.66
C ILE A 119 22.09 2.21 -0.10
N GLY A 120 21.67 2.94 0.95
CA GLY A 120 22.45 4.00 1.58
C GLY A 120 22.59 5.30 0.76
N ASN A 121 21.87 5.47 -0.35
CA ASN A 121 21.84 6.70 -1.14
C ASN A 121 20.93 7.75 -0.49
N LEU A 122 21.35 8.24 0.68
CA LEU A 122 20.59 9.20 1.48
C LEU A 122 20.39 10.55 0.78
N VAL A 123 21.23 10.89 -0.20
CA VAL A 123 21.08 12.12 -1.00
C VAL A 123 19.82 12.04 -1.86
N LEU A 124 19.67 10.99 -2.68
CA LEU A 124 18.47 10.84 -3.52
C LEU A 124 17.24 10.51 -2.68
N ALA A 125 17.39 9.79 -1.56
CA ALA A 125 16.31 9.63 -0.59
C ALA A 125 15.80 11.00 -0.09
N SER A 126 16.67 11.93 0.33
CA SER A 126 16.23 13.23 0.85
C SER A 126 15.40 14.06 -0.15
N VAL A 127 15.63 13.87 -1.46
CA VAL A 127 14.85 14.51 -2.53
C VAL A 127 13.43 13.91 -2.61
N ASP A 128 13.32 12.58 -2.64
CA ASP A 128 12.01 11.91 -2.64
C ASP A 128 11.25 12.14 -1.32
N GLU A 129 11.96 12.25 -0.20
CA GLU A 129 11.39 12.58 1.11
C GLU A 129 10.76 13.98 1.13
N ALA A 130 11.46 14.99 0.62
CA ALA A 130 10.92 16.34 0.51
C ALA A 130 9.62 16.36 -0.32
N ARG A 131 9.59 15.62 -1.44
CA ARG A 131 8.37 15.50 -2.27
C ARG A 131 7.24 14.73 -1.56
N LEU A 132 7.58 13.74 -0.74
CA LEU A 132 6.61 13.01 0.10
C LEU A 132 6.03 13.89 1.22
N LEU A 133 6.80 14.81 1.80
CA LEU A 133 6.30 15.80 2.76
C LEU A 133 5.31 16.78 2.11
N GLU A 134 5.50 17.13 0.84
CA GLU A 134 4.56 17.96 0.08
C GLU A 134 3.26 17.21 -0.27
N LEU A 135 3.35 15.97 -0.74
CA LEU A 135 2.21 15.20 -1.24
C LEU A 135 1.42 14.49 -0.15
N LYS A 136 2.09 13.91 0.86
CA LYS A 136 1.48 13.05 1.88
C LYS A 136 2.34 12.86 3.14
N PRO A 137 2.48 13.88 4.00
CA PRO A 137 3.40 13.86 5.15
C PRO A 137 3.06 12.79 6.19
N GLU A 138 1.80 12.33 6.27
CA GLU A 138 1.37 11.31 7.24
C GLU A 138 2.04 9.95 6.99
N VAL A 139 2.46 9.67 5.75
CA VAL A 139 3.16 8.44 5.37
C VAL A 139 4.55 8.38 6.00
N LEU A 140 5.28 9.50 5.97
CA LEU A 140 6.61 9.60 6.60
C LEU A 140 6.49 9.56 8.12
N GLN A 141 5.55 10.32 8.70
CA GLN A 141 5.29 10.27 10.15
C GLN A 141 5.00 8.85 10.65
N LYS A 142 4.13 8.12 9.94
CA LYS A 142 3.76 6.71 10.23
C LYS A 142 4.92 5.73 10.02
N THR A 143 5.87 6.04 9.14
CA THR A 143 7.03 5.19 8.84
C THR A 143 8.15 5.41 9.85
N TYR A 144 8.51 6.66 10.14
CA TYR A 144 9.47 6.98 11.20
C TYR A 144 9.00 6.52 12.59
N SER A 145 7.70 6.62 12.88
CA SER A 145 7.13 6.05 14.11
C SER A 145 7.28 4.53 14.22
N ARG A 146 7.51 3.80 13.10
CA ARG A 146 7.92 2.39 13.14
C ARG A 146 9.40 2.20 13.29
N GLU A 147 10.23 2.94 12.57
CA GLU A 147 11.68 2.78 12.66
C GLU A 147 12.21 3.05 14.08
N VAL A 148 11.54 3.93 14.83
CA VAL A 148 11.83 4.19 16.26
C VAL A 148 11.34 3.06 17.20
N VAL A 149 10.29 2.31 16.82
CA VAL A 149 9.64 1.30 17.69
C VAL A 149 10.09 -0.13 17.38
N GLY A 150 10.31 -0.44 16.10
CA GLY A 150 10.85 -1.69 15.59
C GLY A 150 12.24 -1.45 15.01
N GLY A 151 13.14 -0.91 15.84
CA GLY A 151 14.50 -0.58 15.45
C GLY A 151 15.19 -1.76 14.76
N TRP A 152 15.87 -1.45 13.66
CA TRP A 152 16.62 -2.44 12.87
C TRP A 152 17.88 -2.86 13.63
N ILE A 153 17.73 -3.86 14.52
CA ILE A 153 18.78 -4.57 15.27
C ILE A 153 18.46 -6.06 15.30
#